data_AF-A0A1M2VXR2-F1
#
_entry.id   AF-A0A1M2VXR2-F1
#
_cell.length_a   1.000
_cell.length_b   1.000
_cell.length_c   1.000
_cell.angle_alpha   90.00
_cell.angle_beta   90.00
_cell.angle_gamma   90.00
#
_symmetry.space_group_name_H-M   'P 1'
#
loop_
_entity.id
_entity.type
_entity.pdbx_description
1 polymer ?
#
loop_
_entity_poly.entity_id
_entity_poly.type
_entity_poly.pdbx_seq_one_letter_code
_entity_poly.pdbx_strand_id
1 'polypeptide(L)'
;MDENTKWGADPDDDLAVQHLPLHVRAGGFTKGVYEDYAKVVRAIGVVLRRQGIRGMPTSSAVDAEIQNLSWRGNRFFTKGGRLEHALGYLVHTAKEQSPLGDGYWDDMEDGCAADGSADSIAYLAMPICANDLEFARVGQRLGVPTSLKPQWAGFSFGGACADGMDEEEDEDVIQEDDAEDDFDEDEGGSEDENEGEGESMDEDDE
;
A
#
# COMPACT_ATOMS: atom_id res chain seq x y z
N MET A 1 -8.54 -10.63 -26.28
CA MET A 1 -8.70 -9.67 -25.17
C MET A 1 -7.49 -8.76 -25.28
N ASP A 2 -7.68 -7.52 -25.73
CA ASP A 2 -6.58 -6.58 -25.93
C ASP A 2 -6.13 -6.05 -24.57
N GLU A 3 -5.11 -6.66 -23.97
CA GLU A 3 -4.50 -6.29 -22.67
C GLU A 3 -3.78 -4.92 -22.68
N ASN A 4 -4.07 -4.06 -23.66
CA ASN A 4 -3.36 -2.82 -23.90
C ASN A 4 -4.22 -1.59 -23.60
N THR A 5 -5.09 -1.67 -22.59
CA THR A 5 -5.78 -0.50 -22.04
C THR A 5 -4.75 0.40 -21.38
N LYS A 6 -4.36 1.44 -22.10
CA LYS A 6 -3.50 2.51 -21.61
C LYS A 6 -4.22 3.18 -20.43
N TRP A 7 -3.62 3.14 -19.25
CA TRP A 7 -4.13 3.85 -18.08
C TRP A 7 -4.19 5.35 -18.39
N GLY A 8 -5.31 5.99 -18.03
CA GLY A 8 -5.59 7.40 -18.36
C GLY A 8 -4.90 8.41 -17.44
N ALA A 9 -4.31 7.97 -16.33
CA ALA A 9 -3.42 8.78 -15.51
C ALA A 9 -2.03 8.81 -16.16
N ASP A 10 -1.37 9.97 -16.11
CA ASP A 10 0.03 10.06 -16.53
C ASP A 10 0.83 9.12 -15.61
N PRO A 11 1.51 8.09 -16.13
CA PRO A 11 2.34 7.21 -15.31
C PRO A 11 3.46 7.96 -14.57
N ASP A 12 3.75 9.20 -14.96
CA ASP A 12 4.71 10.05 -14.26
C ASP A 12 4.12 10.68 -12.99
N ASP A 13 2.80 10.70 -12.78
CA ASP A 13 2.16 11.18 -11.54
C ASP A 13 2.10 10.10 -10.44
N ASP A 14 2.23 8.82 -10.80
CA ASP A 14 2.24 7.71 -9.83
C ASP A 14 3.65 7.51 -9.24
N LEU A 15 3.82 7.88 -7.97
CA LEU A 15 5.06 7.66 -7.20
C LEU A 15 5.59 6.23 -7.29
N ALA A 16 4.70 5.23 -7.32
CA ALA A 16 5.11 3.83 -7.45
C ALA A 16 5.82 3.56 -8.78
N VAL A 17 5.34 4.17 -9.87
CA VAL A 17 5.87 3.98 -11.23
C VAL A 17 7.20 4.70 -11.41
N GLN A 18 7.38 5.86 -10.79
CA GLN A 18 8.62 6.63 -10.85
C GLN A 18 9.84 5.86 -10.34
N HIS A 19 9.64 4.92 -9.42
CA HIS A 19 10.69 4.08 -8.84
C HIS A 19 11.13 2.91 -9.73
N LEU A 20 10.45 2.71 -10.87
CA LEU A 20 10.78 1.66 -11.82
C LEU A 20 11.90 2.09 -12.77
N PRO A 21 12.67 1.14 -13.33
CA PRO A 21 13.65 1.43 -14.37
C PRO A 21 13.04 2.19 -15.54
N LEU A 22 13.78 3.15 -16.09
CA LEU A 22 13.32 3.97 -17.22
C LEU A 22 12.84 3.13 -18.42
N HIS A 23 13.49 2.00 -18.70
CA HIS A 23 13.08 1.10 -19.77
C HIS A 23 11.78 0.34 -19.48
N VAL A 24 11.46 0.07 -18.20
CA VAL A 24 10.17 -0.50 -17.78
C VAL A 24 9.06 0.52 -17.96
N ARG A 25 9.32 1.79 -17.58
CA ARG A 25 8.40 2.91 -17.76
C ARG A 25 8.13 3.17 -19.25
N ALA A 26 9.20 3.33 -20.04
CA ALA A 26 9.12 3.63 -21.47
C ALA A 26 8.58 2.47 -22.31
N GLY A 27 8.79 1.22 -21.89
CA GLY A 27 8.37 0.01 -22.60
C GLY A 27 6.88 -0.34 -22.49
N GLY A 28 6.07 0.55 -21.90
CA GLY A 28 4.67 0.30 -21.60
C GLY A 28 4.52 -0.44 -20.29
N PHE A 29 4.26 0.31 -19.22
CA PHE A 29 3.94 -0.25 -17.92
C PHE A 29 2.52 -0.84 -17.96
N THR A 30 2.44 -2.14 -18.23
CA THR A 30 1.15 -2.86 -18.33
C THR A 30 0.54 -3.09 -16.96
N LYS A 31 -0.80 -3.19 -16.89
CA LYS A 31 -1.55 -3.57 -15.68
C LYS A 31 -0.97 -4.81 -15.00
N GLY A 32 -0.61 -5.85 -15.76
CA GLY A 32 -0.04 -7.08 -15.21
C GLY A 32 1.34 -6.91 -14.58
N VAL A 33 2.14 -5.91 -14.99
CA VAL A 33 3.43 -5.58 -14.34
C VAL A 33 3.17 -4.79 -13.06
N TYR A 34 2.20 -3.88 -13.04
CA TYR A 34 1.79 -3.17 -11.83
C TYR A 34 1.25 -4.09 -10.75
N GLU A 35 0.34 -5.00 -11.11
CA GLU A 35 -0.18 -6.00 -10.18
C GLU A 35 0.93 -6.87 -9.58
N ASP A 36 1.92 -7.22 -10.41
CA ASP A 36 3.08 -7.96 -9.95
C ASP A 36 3.95 -7.11 -9.00
N TYR A 37 4.17 -5.84 -9.32
CA TYR A 37 4.88 -4.90 -8.45
C TYR A 37 4.18 -4.69 -7.10
N ALA A 38 2.87 -4.48 -7.09
CA ALA A 38 2.07 -4.32 -5.87
C ALA A 38 2.13 -5.56 -4.98
N LYS A 39 2.24 -6.77 -5.56
CA LYS A 39 2.44 -8.00 -4.80
C LYS A 39 3.83 -8.08 -4.15
N VAL A 40 4.88 -7.58 -4.81
CA VAL A 40 6.21 -7.44 -4.17
C VAL A 40 6.12 -6.51 -2.96
N VAL A 41 5.48 -5.34 -3.11
CA VAL A 41 5.29 -4.38 -2.02
C VAL A 41 4.51 -5.02 -0.86
N ARG A 42 3.43 -5.76 -1.16
CA ARG A 42 2.66 -6.50 -0.16
C ARG A 42 3.50 -7.56 0.56
N ALA A 43 4.31 -8.33 -0.17
CA ALA A 43 5.21 -9.33 0.41
C ALA A 43 6.22 -8.68 1.37
N ILE A 44 6.78 -7.51 1.01
CA ILE A 44 7.63 -6.72 1.91
C ILE A 44 6.88 -6.35 3.19
N GLY A 45 5.64 -5.86 3.08
CA GLY A 45 4.81 -5.52 4.24
C GLY A 45 4.56 -6.72 5.16
N VAL A 46 4.35 -7.92 4.62
CA VAL A 46 4.25 -9.15 5.42
C VAL A 46 5.56 -9.47 6.14
N VAL A 47 6.70 -9.32 5.46
CA VAL A 47 8.01 -9.53 6.09
C VAL A 47 8.23 -8.54 7.23
N LEU A 48 7.95 -7.24 7.02
CA LEU A 48 8.15 -6.19 8.02
C LEU A 48 7.36 -6.38 9.33
N ARG A 49 6.20 -7.05 9.27
CA ARG A 49 5.41 -7.38 10.47
C ARG A 49 6.03 -8.47 11.36
N ARG A 50 7.08 -9.15 10.91
CA ARG A 50 7.78 -10.16 11.72
C ARG A 50 8.70 -9.49 12.73
N GLN A 51 8.78 -10.05 13.93
CA GLN A 51 9.60 -9.46 15.00
C GLN A 51 11.11 -9.62 14.78
N GLY A 52 11.86 -8.61 15.19
CA GLY A 52 13.32 -8.61 15.22
C GLY A 52 13.97 -8.78 13.84
N ILE A 53 15.04 -9.58 13.76
CA ILE A 53 15.79 -9.74 12.50
C ILE A 53 14.99 -10.43 11.39
N ARG A 54 13.94 -11.18 11.75
CA ARG A 54 13.02 -11.80 10.78
C ARG A 54 12.17 -10.77 10.05
N GLY A 55 12.04 -9.57 10.61
CA GLY A 55 11.38 -8.41 10.01
C GLY A 55 12.17 -7.74 8.90
N MET A 56 13.45 -8.08 8.73
CA MET A 56 14.31 -7.43 7.75
C MET A 56 13.95 -7.90 6.32
N PRO A 57 13.51 -7.00 5.40
CA PRO A 57 13.05 -7.37 4.06
C PRO A 57 14.23 -7.61 3.11
N THR A 58 15.04 -8.62 3.43
CA THR A 58 16.10 -9.12 2.55
C THR A 58 15.51 -9.81 1.32
N SER A 59 16.26 -9.89 0.21
CA SER A 59 15.81 -10.56 -1.02
C SER A 59 15.35 -11.99 -0.74
N SER A 60 16.11 -12.76 0.04
CA SER A 60 15.73 -14.12 0.40
C SER A 60 14.44 -14.20 1.24
N ALA A 61 14.20 -13.24 2.13
CA ALA A 61 12.99 -13.24 2.97
C ALA A 61 11.74 -12.89 2.15
N VAL A 62 11.87 -11.92 1.23
CA VAL A 62 10.79 -11.51 0.34
C VAL A 62 10.50 -12.59 -0.70
N ASP A 63 11.53 -13.20 -1.29
CA ASP A 63 11.37 -14.31 -2.24
C ASP A 63 10.65 -15.51 -1.60
N ALA A 64 10.99 -15.85 -0.36
CA ALA A 64 10.30 -16.90 0.39
C ALA A 64 8.82 -16.56 0.60
N GLU A 65 8.50 -15.29 0.91
CA GLU A 65 7.12 -14.84 1.06
C GLU A 65 6.34 -14.87 -0.27
N ILE A 66 6.98 -14.46 -1.36
CA ILE A 66 6.42 -14.53 -2.71
C ILE A 66 6.07 -15.98 -3.09
N GLN A 67 6.94 -16.93 -2.76
CA GLN A 67 6.70 -18.36 -2.97
C GLN A 67 5.54 -18.88 -2.12
N ASN A 68 5.44 -18.47 -0.85
CA ASN A 68 4.34 -18.85 0.03
C ASN A 68 2.99 -18.35 -0.48
N LEU A 69 2.95 -17.15 -1.06
CA LEU A 69 1.75 -16.59 -1.69
C LEU A 69 1.38 -17.29 -3.02
N SER A 70 2.10 -18.36 -3.41
CA SER A 70 1.90 -19.12 -4.65
C SER A 70 1.86 -18.24 -5.91
N TRP A 71 2.56 -17.11 -5.85
CA TRP A 71 2.52 -16.10 -6.91
C TRP A 71 3.70 -16.28 -7.86
N ARG A 72 3.40 -16.39 -9.16
CA ARG A 72 4.39 -16.37 -10.23
C ARG A 72 4.65 -14.93 -10.66
N GLY A 73 5.38 -14.19 -9.83
CA GLY A 73 5.67 -12.76 -10.01
C GLY A 73 6.60 -12.35 -11.12
N ASN A 74 6.60 -13.16 -12.17
CA ASN A 74 7.70 -13.18 -13.10
C ASN A 74 7.64 -11.98 -14.04
N ARG A 75 6.50 -11.30 -14.25
CA ARG A 75 6.44 -10.22 -15.25
C ARG A 75 7.24 -9.01 -14.80
N PHE A 76 7.12 -8.62 -13.53
CA PHE A 76 7.89 -7.52 -12.96
C PHE A 76 9.40 -7.77 -13.09
N PHE A 77 9.88 -8.92 -12.60
CA PHE A 77 11.30 -9.25 -12.65
C PHE A 77 11.82 -9.48 -14.08
N THR A 78 11.04 -10.14 -14.95
CA THR A 78 11.43 -10.39 -16.35
C THR A 78 11.56 -9.10 -17.15
N LYS A 79 10.81 -8.05 -16.79
CA LYS A 79 10.90 -6.73 -17.43
C LYS A 79 12.07 -5.88 -16.92
N GLY A 80 12.88 -6.39 -15.98
CA GLY A 80 13.98 -5.64 -15.38
C GLY A 80 13.64 -4.99 -14.04
N GLY A 81 12.44 -5.25 -13.51
CA GLY A 81 12.09 -4.94 -12.13
C GLY A 81 13.00 -5.68 -11.16
N ARG A 82 13.22 -5.08 -9.99
CA ARG A 82 14.06 -5.63 -8.92
C ARG A 82 13.48 -5.25 -7.57
N LEU A 83 13.81 -6.01 -6.53
CA LEU A 83 13.33 -5.73 -5.19
C LEU A 83 13.76 -4.34 -4.70
N GLU A 84 14.95 -3.88 -5.08
CA GLU A 84 15.49 -2.59 -4.69
C GLU A 84 14.65 -1.42 -5.21
N HIS A 85 13.90 -1.59 -6.30
CA HIS A 85 12.97 -0.58 -6.79
C HIS A 85 11.76 -0.45 -5.86
N ALA A 86 11.19 -1.59 -5.42
CA ALA A 86 10.09 -1.63 -4.46
C ALA A 86 10.51 -1.12 -3.07
N LEU A 87 11.70 -1.51 -2.60
CA LEU A 87 12.26 -0.98 -1.35
C LEU A 87 12.57 0.51 -1.45
N GLY A 88 13.07 0.97 -2.60
CA GLY A 88 13.28 2.38 -2.85
C GLY A 88 11.99 3.18 -2.77
N TYR A 89 10.89 2.66 -3.34
CA TYR A 89 9.57 3.28 -3.24
C TYR A 89 9.10 3.36 -1.79
N LEU A 90 9.16 2.25 -1.05
CA LEU A 90 8.77 2.23 0.37
C LEU A 90 9.57 3.20 1.23
N VAL A 91 10.89 3.26 1.05
CA VAL A 91 11.75 4.19 1.80
C VAL A 91 11.42 5.65 1.44
N HIS A 92 11.11 5.93 0.18
CA HIS A 92 10.69 7.26 -0.26
C HIS A 92 9.34 7.63 0.36
N THR A 93 8.31 6.80 0.22
CA THR A 93 6.98 7.06 0.80
C THR A 93 7.06 7.22 2.30
N ALA A 94 7.83 6.37 3.00
CA ALA A 94 8.02 6.51 4.44
C ALA A 94 8.69 7.84 4.82
N LYS A 95 9.63 8.35 4.00
CA LYS A 95 10.24 9.66 4.23
C LYS A 95 9.24 10.79 3.99
N GLU A 96 8.51 10.75 2.90
CA GLU A 96 7.54 11.80 2.55
C GLU A 96 6.39 11.86 3.55
N GLN A 97 5.96 10.72 4.11
CA GLN A 97 4.90 10.70 5.14
C GLN A 97 5.41 10.91 6.58
N SER A 98 6.72 11.00 6.78
CA SER A 98 7.34 11.25 8.09
C SER A 98 7.33 12.74 8.44
N PRO A 99 7.75 13.12 9.67
CA PRO A 99 7.98 14.51 10.04
C PRO A 99 8.98 15.29 9.16
N LEU A 100 9.77 14.61 8.31
CA LEU A 100 10.63 15.27 7.32
C LEU A 100 9.92 15.65 6.01
N GLY A 101 8.71 15.13 5.78
CA GLY A 101 7.87 15.45 4.63
C GLY A 101 6.59 16.14 5.08
N ASP A 102 5.43 15.53 4.83
CA ASP A 102 4.11 16.08 5.16
C ASP A 102 3.60 15.69 6.55
N GLY A 103 4.23 14.72 7.22
CA GLY A 103 3.80 14.25 8.55
C GLY A 103 2.49 13.44 8.56
N TYR A 104 1.92 13.13 7.40
CA TYR A 104 0.59 12.52 7.28
C TYR A 104 0.45 11.20 8.04
N TRP A 105 1.53 10.40 8.11
CA TRP A 105 1.50 9.12 8.82
C TRP A 105 1.25 9.30 10.32
N ASP A 106 1.93 10.26 10.96
CA ASP A 106 1.80 10.47 12.39
C ASP A 106 0.41 11.01 12.74
N ASP A 107 -0.12 11.95 11.94
CA ASP A 107 -1.48 12.48 12.10
C ASP A 107 -2.55 11.39 11.94
N MET A 108 -2.37 10.50 10.96
CA MET A 108 -3.26 9.36 10.73
C MET A 108 -3.24 8.38 11.91
N GLU A 109 -2.06 8.04 12.44
CA GLU A 109 -1.93 7.13 13.57
C GLU A 109 -2.49 7.73 14.87
N ASP A 110 -2.33 9.04 15.09
CA ASP A 110 -2.97 9.75 16.21
C ASP A 110 -4.50 9.64 16.15
N GLY A 111 -5.10 9.86 14.97
CA GLY A 111 -6.54 9.67 14.76
C GLY A 111 -6.99 8.23 15.01
N CYS A 112 -6.30 7.26 14.43
CA CYS A 112 -6.63 5.84 14.62
C CYS A 112 -6.49 5.39 16.08
N ALA A 113 -5.50 5.92 16.81
CA ALA A 113 -5.33 5.64 18.23
C ALA A 113 -6.48 6.22 19.07
N ALA A 114 -6.95 7.42 18.73
CA ALA A 114 -8.13 8.02 19.38
C ALA A 114 -9.39 7.17 19.18
N ASP A 115 -9.52 6.50 18.04
CA ASP A 115 -10.59 5.54 17.72
C ASP A 115 -10.40 4.15 18.37
N GLY A 116 -9.30 3.94 19.10
CA GLY A 116 -9.04 2.70 19.84
C GLY A 116 -8.30 1.61 19.04
N SER A 117 -7.67 1.95 17.92
CA SER A 117 -6.80 1.03 17.18
C SER A 117 -5.63 0.56 18.04
N ALA A 118 -5.56 -0.74 18.30
CA ALA A 118 -4.50 -1.32 19.13
C ALA A 118 -3.10 -1.16 18.50
N ASP A 119 -3.01 -1.27 17.17
CA ASP A 119 -1.74 -1.13 16.45
C ASP A 119 -1.24 0.32 16.51
N SER A 120 -2.14 1.29 16.38
CA SER A 120 -1.82 2.72 16.46
C SER A 120 -1.43 3.16 17.87
N ILE A 121 -2.15 2.66 18.89
CA ILE A 121 -1.77 2.86 20.29
C ILE A 121 -0.37 2.28 20.55
N ALA A 122 -0.07 1.09 20.01
CA ALA A 122 1.24 0.49 20.13
C ALA A 122 2.33 1.30 19.41
N TYR A 123 2.01 1.87 18.23
CA TYR A 123 2.90 2.76 17.48
C TYR A 123 3.28 4.00 18.30
N LEU A 124 2.29 4.72 18.84
CA LEU A 124 2.50 5.93 19.64
C LEU A 124 3.21 5.66 20.97
N ALA A 125 3.12 4.44 21.49
CA ALA A 125 3.85 4.02 22.69
C ALA A 125 5.34 3.70 22.41
N MET A 126 5.76 3.63 21.14
CA MET A 126 7.16 3.34 20.82
C MET A 126 8.05 4.54 21.21
N PRO A 127 9.25 4.28 21.79
CA PRO A 127 10.19 5.36 22.08
C PRO A 127 10.66 6.03 20.79
N ILE A 128 10.57 7.36 20.74
CA ILE A 128 11.13 8.16 19.65
C ILE A 128 12.64 7.92 19.58
N CYS A 129 13.14 7.45 18.45
CA CYS A 129 14.54 7.15 18.25
C CYS A 129 15.14 8.11 17.22
N ALA A 130 16.32 8.66 17.55
CA ALA A 130 17.03 9.60 16.66
C ALA A 130 17.39 9.00 15.29
N ASN A 131 17.36 7.66 15.15
CA ASN A 131 17.63 6.98 13.89
C ASN A 131 16.38 6.76 13.02
N ASP A 132 15.17 7.10 13.50
CA ASP A 132 13.92 6.79 12.79
C ASP A 132 13.82 7.59 11.48
N LEU A 133 14.42 8.79 11.47
CA LEU A 133 14.45 9.68 10.31
C LEU A 133 15.73 9.51 9.45
N GLU A 134 16.59 8.53 9.76
CA GLU A 134 17.82 8.24 9.01
C GLU A 134 17.55 7.38 7.75
N PHE A 135 16.62 7.83 6.90
CA PHE A 135 16.17 7.10 5.70
C PHE A 135 17.33 6.74 4.74
N ALA A 136 18.35 7.60 4.67
CA ALA A 136 19.55 7.32 3.87
C ALA A 136 20.30 6.07 4.36
N ARG A 137 20.33 5.85 5.68
CA ARG A 137 20.95 4.70 6.34
C ARG A 137 20.08 3.46 6.20
N VAL A 138 18.75 3.62 6.30
CA VAL A 138 17.79 2.54 6.04
C VAL A 138 17.95 2.02 4.62
N GLY A 139 17.92 2.90 3.62
CA GLY A 139 18.14 2.53 2.22
C GLY A 139 19.47 1.80 1.99
N GLN A 140 20.56 2.25 2.62
CA GLN A 140 21.86 1.57 2.54
C GLN A 140 21.81 0.14 3.12
N ARG A 141 21.18 -0.04 4.29
CA ARG A 141 21.04 -1.36 4.93
C ARG A 141 20.16 -2.30 4.12
N LEU A 142 19.17 -1.77 3.42
CA LEU A 142 18.29 -2.50 2.52
C LEU A 142 18.91 -2.75 1.14
N GLY A 143 20.15 -2.32 0.91
CA GLY A 143 20.84 -2.50 -0.38
C GLY A 143 20.28 -1.64 -1.50
N VAL A 144 19.46 -0.62 -1.20
CA VAL A 144 18.92 0.28 -2.21
C VAL A 144 20.07 1.12 -2.79
N PRO A 145 20.39 0.97 -4.09
CA PRO A 145 21.57 1.59 -4.66
C PRO A 145 21.45 3.12 -4.64
N THR A 146 22.55 3.79 -4.30
CA THR A 146 22.62 5.24 -4.24
C THR A 146 22.39 5.92 -5.58
N SER A 147 22.55 5.19 -6.69
CA SER A 147 22.20 5.66 -8.04
C SER A 147 20.69 5.85 -8.25
N LEU A 148 19.85 5.29 -7.37
CA LEU A 148 18.41 5.58 -7.31
C LEU A 148 18.11 6.81 -6.43
N LYS A 149 19.11 7.50 -5.86
CA LYS A 149 18.89 8.72 -5.06
C LYS A 149 18.70 10.02 -5.87
N PRO A 150 19.33 10.24 -7.04
CA PRO A 150 19.09 11.45 -7.84
C PRO A 150 17.62 11.61 -8.24
N GLN A 151 16.92 10.51 -8.50
CA GLN A 151 15.48 10.49 -8.74
C GLN A 151 14.64 10.82 -7.49
N TRP A 152 15.22 10.76 -6.28
CA TRP A 152 14.55 11.16 -5.03
C TRP A 152 14.81 12.63 -4.65
N ALA A 153 15.91 13.22 -5.11
CA ALA A 153 16.32 14.58 -4.74
C ALA A 153 15.68 15.69 -5.61
N GLY A 154 15.04 15.33 -6.72
CA GLY A 154 14.44 16.28 -7.66
C GLY A 154 12.96 16.61 -7.41
N PHE A 155 12.32 15.95 -6.44
CA PHE A 155 10.91 16.17 -6.11
C PHE A 155 10.82 17.01 -4.84
N SER A 156 10.63 18.32 -5.01
CA SER A 156 9.97 19.13 -3.99
C SER A 156 8.47 19.06 -4.30
N PHE A 157 7.69 18.40 -3.45
CA PHE A 157 6.23 18.57 -3.43
C PHE A 157 5.80 19.99 -3.02
N GLY A 158 6.73 20.89 -2.72
CA GLY A 158 6.49 22.28 -2.37
C GLY A 158 6.13 23.20 -3.55
N GLY A 159 5.16 22.83 -4.39
CA GLY A 159 4.85 23.59 -5.59
C GLY A 159 3.39 23.78 -6.00
N ALA A 160 2.41 22.99 -5.54
CA ALA A 160 1.05 23.13 -6.11
C ALA A 160 -0.17 22.71 -5.26
N CYS A 161 -0.02 22.17 -4.04
CA CYS A 161 -1.19 21.72 -3.26
C CYS A 161 -1.31 22.33 -1.85
N ALA A 162 -0.44 23.26 -1.48
CA ALA A 162 -0.50 23.98 -0.21
C ALA A 162 -1.04 25.43 -0.36
N ASP A 163 -1.71 25.75 -1.47
CA ASP A 163 -2.34 27.04 -1.71
C ASP A 163 -3.80 26.77 -2.12
N GLY A 164 -4.73 26.90 -1.17
CA GLY A 164 -6.17 26.88 -1.46
C GLY A 164 -7.02 25.82 -0.76
N MET A 165 -6.72 25.42 0.47
CA MET A 165 -7.82 25.19 1.43
C MET A 165 -8.07 26.54 2.10
N ASP A 166 -8.68 27.43 1.31
CA ASP A 166 -9.40 28.57 1.83
C ASP A 166 -10.62 27.97 2.53
N GLU A 167 -10.61 28.01 3.85
CA GLU A 167 -11.77 27.72 4.70
C GLU A 167 -12.82 28.83 4.46
N GLU A 168 -13.44 28.83 3.28
CA GLU A 168 -14.68 29.56 3.08
C GLU A 168 -15.78 28.68 3.71
N GLU A 169 -16.14 29.05 4.95
CA GLU A 169 -17.38 28.67 5.63
C GLU A 169 -18.58 29.11 4.77
N ASP A 170 -18.89 28.37 3.72
CA ASP A 170 -20.20 28.48 3.07
C ASP A 170 -21.23 27.73 3.93
N GLU A 171 -21.85 28.47 4.85
CA GLU A 171 -23.13 28.15 5.49
C GLU A 171 -24.24 28.05 4.42
N ASP A 172 -24.25 26.97 3.65
CA ASP A 172 -25.40 26.64 2.81
C ASP A 172 -26.50 26.06 3.70
N VAL A 173 -27.41 26.95 4.10
CA VAL A 173 -28.73 26.64 4.64
C VAL A 173 -29.48 25.75 3.63
N ILE A 174 -29.43 24.44 3.85
CA ILE A 174 -30.30 23.49 3.15
C ILE A 174 -31.72 23.77 3.65
N GLN A 175 -32.53 24.39 2.80
CA GLN A 175 -33.99 24.38 2.98
C GLN A 175 -34.46 22.93 2.80
N GLU A 176 -35.01 22.40 3.89
CA GLU A 176 -35.74 21.14 3.93
C GLU A 176 -36.99 21.26 3.04
N ASP A 177 -36.85 20.96 1.75
CA ASP A 177 -38.00 20.67 0.89
C ASP A 177 -38.38 19.21 1.09
N ASP A 178 -39.39 19.05 1.94
CA ASP A 178 -40.30 17.93 2.13
C ASP A 178 -40.60 17.19 0.81
N ALA A 179 -39.85 16.12 0.55
CA ALA A 179 -40.14 15.16 -0.51
C ALA A 179 -40.42 13.80 0.15
N GLU A 180 -41.69 13.63 0.51
CA GLU A 180 -42.34 12.37 0.88
C GLU A 180 -42.20 11.38 -0.29
N ASP A 181 -41.12 10.60 -0.31
CA ASP A 181 -40.94 9.51 -1.29
C ASP A 181 -41.41 8.19 -0.65
N ASP A 182 -42.61 7.81 -1.08
CA ASP A 182 -43.40 6.65 -0.70
C ASP A 182 -42.67 5.37 -1.19
N PHE A 183 -41.79 4.83 -0.36
CA PHE A 183 -41.03 3.62 -0.69
C PHE A 183 -41.86 2.37 -0.33
N ASP A 184 -42.55 1.84 -1.34
CA ASP A 184 -43.27 0.56 -1.31
C ASP A 184 -42.37 -0.57 -0.79
N GLU A 185 -42.79 -1.17 0.33
CA GLU A 185 -42.24 -2.39 0.91
C GLU A 185 -42.54 -3.60 -0.02
N ASP A 186 -41.57 -4.02 -0.83
CA ASP A 186 -41.63 -5.32 -1.52
C ASP A 186 -40.99 -6.40 -0.62
N GLU A 187 -41.83 -6.97 0.26
CA GLU A 187 -41.57 -8.25 0.94
C GLU A 187 -41.57 -9.40 -0.08
N GLY A 188 -40.42 -9.64 -0.70
CA GLY A 188 -40.16 -10.80 -1.55
C GLY A 188 -39.36 -11.88 -0.82
N GLY A 189 -40.04 -12.76 -0.08
CA GLY A 189 -39.44 -13.93 0.56
C GLY A 189 -38.98 -15.02 -0.41
N SER A 190 -38.03 -15.85 0.03
CA SER A 190 -38.15 -17.32 0.16
C SER A 190 -36.78 -17.94 0.45
N GLU A 191 -36.68 -18.53 1.65
CA GLU A 191 -36.25 -19.90 1.93
C GLU A 191 -35.35 -20.57 0.86
N ASP A 192 -34.15 -21.00 1.25
CA ASP A 192 -33.86 -22.43 1.09
C ASP A 192 -32.68 -22.91 1.97
N GLU A 193 -32.97 -24.04 2.58
CA GLU A 193 -32.22 -24.78 3.58
C GLU A 193 -31.00 -25.47 2.93
N ASN A 194 -29.86 -25.49 3.63
CA ASN A 194 -28.86 -26.52 3.34
C ASN A 194 -28.10 -26.92 4.60
N GLU A 195 -28.78 -27.72 5.41
CA GLU A 195 -28.17 -28.54 6.46
C GLU A 195 -27.42 -29.70 5.80
N GLY A 196 -26.10 -29.53 5.64
CA GLY A 196 -25.20 -30.59 5.21
C GLY A 196 -24.44 -31.18 6.39
N GLU A 197 -25.12 -31.93 7.25
CA GLU A 197 -24.46 -32.81 8.22
C GLU A 197 -23.89 -34.03 7.50
N GLY A 198 -22.56 -34.09 7.41
CA GLY A 198 -21.82 -35.23 6.89
C GLY A 198 -20.98 -35.86 7.99
N GLU A 199 -21.60 -36.76 8.76
CA GLU A 199 -20.92 -37.73 9.61
C GLU A 199 -20.37 -38.89 8.76
N SER A 200 -19.09 -39.21 8.94
CA SER A 200 -18.52 -40.55 8.76
C SER A 200 -17.20 -40.57 9.55
N MET A 201 -17.11 -41.17 10.74
CA MET A 201 -17.13 -42.60 11.03
C MET A 201 -15.97 -43.32 10.34
N ASP A 202 -14.89 -43.54 11.08
CA ASP A 202 -14.03 -44.72 10.96
C ASP A 202 -13.39 -44.98 12.33
N GLU A 203 -13.98 -45.99 13.00
CA GLU A 203 -13.38 -46.74 14.10
C GLU A 203 -12.33 -47.70 13.53
N ASP A 204 -11.45 -48.14 14.44
CA ASP A 204 -10.63 -49.36 14.36
C ASP A 204 -9.42 -49.38 13.42
N ASP A 205 -8.22 -49.41 14.01
CA ASP A 205 -7.43 -50.66 14.05
C ASP A 205 -6.24 -50.55 15.02
N GLU A 206 -6.25 -51.47 16.00
CA GLU A 206 -5.19 -52.09 16.84
C GLU A 206 -3.97 -51.31 17.36
#